data_AF-A0A4P2VYC4-F1
#
_entry.id   AF-A0A4P2VYC4-F1
#
_cell.length_a   1.000
_cell.length_b   1.000
_cell.length_c   1.000
_cell.angle_alpha   90.00
_cell.angle_beta   90.00
_cell.angle_gamma   90.00
#
_symmetry.space_group_name_H-M   'P 1'
#
loop_
_entity.id
_entity.type
_entity.pdbx_description
1 polymer ?
#
loop_
_entity_poly.entity_id
_entity_poly.type
_entity_poly.pdbx_seq_one_letter_code
_entity_poly.pdbx_strand_id
1 'polypeptide(L)'
;MNADLNEKILKLKEAEGLPESFILNIIKIANEQDKFSDQKWIKKMLINAKIKHEQQSKYKIKKEFNNKDQNKIEKINLLNKESKQSFSEKNFQIIEAQKCLPYLEKYPKVFPRVSFAALVFIQKKYGFWTLRMLSVLEDKNKIYTNFAIKFASVLSTEINIQNCIDLGLHKNPELLYKTVVSNPKYIENKSEIEKYHEWKKNEYFERKKEMDQQNYDE
;
A
#
# COMPACT_ATOMS: atom_id res chain seq x y z
N MET A 1 36.16 -1.03 26.85
CA MET A 1 35.45 -0.96 25.55
C MET A 1 36.42 -0.50 24.49
N ASN A 2 36.54 -1.25 23.40
CA ASN A 2 37.58 -1.10 22.38
C ASN A 2 37.39 0.16 21.53
N ALA A 3 37.98 1.30 21.93
CA ALA A 3 38.01 2.53 21.13
C ALA A 3 38.56 2.29 19.72
N ASP A 4 39.50 1.36 19.57
CA ASP A 4 40.12 0.94 18.31
C ASP A 4 39.13 0.33 17.29
N LEU A 5 38.06 -0.30 17.76
CA LEU A 5 37.04 -0.89 16.89
C LEU A 5 36.00 0.14 16.40
N ASN A 6 35.70 1.16 17.21
CA ASN A 6 34.83 2.27 16.82
C ASN A 6 35.50 3.12 15.73
N GLU A 7 36.79 3.40 15.87
CA GLU A 7 37.56 4.12 14.84
C GLU A 7 37.63 3.35 13.52
N LYS A 8 37.70 2.00 13.57
CA LYS A 8 37.71 1.16 12.36
C LYS A 8 36.41 1.27 11.57
N ILE A 9 35.25 1.41 12.24
CA ILE A 9 33.95 1.56 11.57
C ILE A 9 33.79 2.95 10.94
N LEU A 10 34.25 4.00 11.64
CA LEU A 10 34.24 5.36 11.12
C LEU A 10 35.12 5.52 9.86
N LYS A 11 36.18 4.71 9.73
CA LYS A 11 37.08 4.69 8.55
C LYS A 11 36.57 3.83 7.39
N LEU A 12 35.39 3.19 7.49
CA LEU A 12 34.81 2.42 6.39
C LEU A 12 34.25 3.36 5.31
N LYS A 13 34.50 3.03 4.04
CA LYS A 13 33.98 3.79 2.89
C LYS A 13 32.45 3.91 2.92
N GLU A 14 31.76 2.90 3.43
CA GLU A 14 30.31 2.87 3.53
C GLU A 14 29.76 3.85 4.59
N ALA A 15 30.62 4.34 5.50
CA ALA A 15 30.28 5.35 6.49
C ALA A 15 30.42 6.78 5.95
N GLU A 16 31.10 6.97 4.81
CA GLU A 16 31.30 8.30 4.21
C GLU A 16 29.96 8.91 3.73
N GLY A 17 29.73 10.17 4.12
CA GLY A 17 28.52 10.93 3.79
C GLY A 17 27.30 10.63 4.67
N LEU A 18 27.44 9.80 5.70
CA LEU A 18 26.43 9.63 6.74
C LEU A 18 26.66 10.60 7.89
N PRO A 19 25.59 11.14 8.52
CA PRO A 19 25.75 11.90 9.76
C PRO A 19 26.33 11.01 10.85
N GLU A 20 27.28 11.55 11.62
CA GLU A 20 28.00 10.82 12.68
C GLU A 20 27.06 10.16 13.71
N SER A 21 25.93 10.80 14.01
CA SER A 21 24.89 10.26 14.88
C SER A 21 24.29 8.92 14.41
N PHE A 22 24.22 8.69 13.09
CA PHE A 22 23.76 7.41 12.55
C PHE A 22 24.83 6.32 12.72
N ILE A 23 26.10 6.67 12.54
CA ILE A 23 27.22 5.73 12.67
C ILE A 23 27.37 5.30 14.14
N LEU A 24 27.29 6.26 15.08
CA LEU A 24 27.32 5.98 16.51
C LEU A 24 26.16 5.09 16.97
N ASN A 25 24.97 5.27 16.40
CA ASN A 25 23.84 4.37 16.67
C ASN A 25 24.07 2.96 16.14
N ILE A 26 24.67 2.80 14.96
CA ILE A 26 25.01 1.47 14.41
C ILE A 26 26.06 0.79 15.29
N ILE A 27 27.07 1.52 15.76
CA ILE A 27 28.06 1.05 16.73
C ILE A 27 27.38 0.58 18.01
N LYS A 28 26.45 1.36 18.56
CA LYS A 28 25.71 0.98 19.76
C LYS A 28 24.94 -0.33 19.57
N ILE A 29 24.23 -0.48 18.45
CA ILE A 29 23.46 -1.70 18.14
C ILE A 29 24.40 -2.89 17.90
N ALA A 30 25.54 -2.68 17.25
CA ALA A 30 26.54 -3.72 17.04
C ALA A 30 27.11 -4.25 18.37
N ASN A 31 27.31 -3.38 19.37
CA ASN A 31 27.73 -3.76 20.72
C ASN A 31 26.62 -4.52 21.46
N GLU A 32 25.38 -4.03 21.39
CA GLU A 32 24.24 -4.69 22.07
C GLU A 32 23.91 -6.08 21.51
N GLN A 33 24.22 -6.32 20.23
CA GLN A 33 23.95 -7.60 19.56
C GLN A 33 25.17 -8.51 19.45
N ASP A 34 26.31 -8.11 20.02
CA ASP A 34 27.60 -8.81 19.90
C ASP A 34 28.01 -9.10 18.44
N LYS A 35 27.74 -8.15 17.54
CA LYS A 35 28.02 -8.23 16.09
C LYS A 35 29.17 -7.33 15.65
N PHE A 36 29.97 -6.85 16.59
CA PHE A 36 31.06 -5.93 16.32
C PHE A 36 32.18 -6.54 15.45
N SER A 37 32.35 -7.85 15.53
CA SER A 37 33.29 -8.63 14.72
C SER A 37 32.76 -8.95 13.32
N ASP A 38 31.45 -8.82 13.07
CA ASP A 38 30.84 -9.09 11.77
C ASP A 38 30.85 -7.85 10.88
N GLN A 39 31.96 -7.67 10.17
CA GLN A 39 32.13 -6.57 9.23
C GLN A 39 31.10 -6.55 8.10
N LYS A 40 30.60 -7.72 7.65
CA LYS A 40 29.57 -7.77 6.59
C LYS A 40 28.26 -7.19 7.10
N TRP A 41 27.92 -7.49 8.34
CA TRP A 41 26.73 -6.95 8.99
C TRP A 41 26.82 -5.44 9.19
N ILE A 42 27.97 -4.94 9.65
CA ILE A 42 28.18 -3.49 9.86
C ILE A 42 28.05 -2.71 8.54
N LYS A 43 28.68 -3.19 7.47
CA LYS A 43 28.58 -2.56 6.14
C LYS A 43 27.15 -2.50 5.62
N LYS A 44 26.39 -3.58 5.80
CA LYS A 44 24.97 -3.64 5.42
C LYS A 44 24.14 -2.60 6.19
N MET A 45 24.40 -2.42 7.47
CA MET A 45 23.70 -1.42 8.29
C MET A 45 24.01 0.01 7.86
N LEU A 46 25.26 0.31 7.52
CA LEU A 46 25.66 1.63 7.00
C LEU A 46 24.95 1.94 5.66
N ILE A 47 24.92 0.99 4.72
CA ILE A 47 24.23 1.17 3.43
C ILE A 47 22.73 1.46 3.64
N ASN A 48 22.07 0.70 4.51
CA ASN A 48 20.65 0.89 4.80
C ASN A 48 20.36 2.25 5.45
N ALA A 49 21.23 2.71 6.35
CA ALA A 49 21.13 4.03 6.95
C ALA A 49 21.23 5.14 5.90
N LYS A 50 22.09 4.98 4.90
CA LYS A 50 22.29 5.97 3.83
C LYS A 50 21.06 6.10 2.93
N ILE A 51 20.47 4.98 2.53
CA ILE A 51 19.21 4.95 1.78
C ILE A 51 18.09 5.64 2.55
N LYS A 52 17.99 5.38 3.86
CA LYS A 52 16.96 5.99 4.71
C LYS A 52 17.16 7.50 4.86
N HIS A 53 18.40 7.97 4.95
CA HIS A 53 18.73 9.38 5.06
C HIS A 53 18.41 10.14 3.76
N GLU A 54 18.73 9.58 2.59
CA GLU A 54 18.38 10.17 1.28
C GLU A 54 16.87 10.21 1.02
N GLN A 55 16.12 9.28 1.59
CA GLN A 55 14.66 9.34 1.54
C GLN A 55 14.13 10.50 2.38
N GLN A 56 14.65 10.69 3.60
CA GLN A 56 14.19 11.74 4.51
C GLN A 56 14.47 13.17 4.00
N SER A 57 15.56 13.38 3.28
CA SER A 57 15.88 14.70 2.71
C SER A 57 14.92 15.13 1.59
N LYS A 58 14.30 14.18 0.86
CA LYS A 58 13.34 14.45 -0.22
C LYS A 58 11.94 14.86 0.25
N TYR A 59 11.58 14.64 1.51
CA TYR A 59 10.23 14.92 2.06
C TYR A 59 10.06 16.32 2.67
N LYS A 60 11.06 17.21 2.62
CA LYS A 60 11.00 18.53 3.28
C LYS A 60 10.31 19.66 2.49
N ILE A 61 9.78 19.42 1.28
CA ILE A 61 9.18 20.50 0.46
C ILE A 61 7.74 20.15 0.07
N LYS A 62 6.77 20.73 0.80
CA LYS A 62 5.44 21.23 0.33
C LYS A 62 4.43 21.25 1.49
N LYS A 63 4.16 22.44 2.03
CA LYS A 63 2.95 22.74 2.81
C LYS A 63 2.47 24.14 2.45
N GLU A 64 1.24 24.23 1.96
CA GLU A 64 0.22 25.22 2.35
C GLU A 64 -1.03 24.99 1.50
N PHE A 65 -2.18 24.72 2.13
CA PHE A 65 -3.52 25.29 1.81
C PHE A 65 -4.60 24.75 2.78
N ASN A 66 -5.44 25.69 3.23
CA ASN A 66 -6.51 25.74 4.27
C ASN A 66 -7.30 24.46 4.62
N ASN A 67 -7.36 24.02 5.88
CA ASN A 67 -8.07 24.51 7.09
C ASN A 67 -9.63 24.57 7.06
N LYS A 68 -10.27 23.41 7.32
CA LYS A 68 -11.24 23.23 8.44
C LYS A 68 -11.69 21.77 8.62
N ASP A 69 -11.59 20.92 7.59
CA ASP A 69 -11.94 19.48 7.67
C ASP A 69 -10.73 18.53 7.81
N GLN A 70 -9.50 19.04 7.65
CA GLN A 70 -8.25 18.28 7.82
C GLN A 70 -7.98 17.84 9.28
N ASN A 71 -8.56 18.51 10.28
CA ASN A 71 -8.29 18.25 11.69
C ASN A 71 -8.71 16.85 12.17
N LYS A 72 -9.67 16.18 11.50
CA LYS A 72 -10.00 14.77 11.79
C LYS A 72 -9.05 13.79 11.09
N ILE A 73 -8.60 14.11 9.88
CA ILE A 73 -7.73 13.25 9.07
C ILE A 73 -6.27 13.32 9.55
N GLU A 74 -5.79 14.48 10.02
CA GLU A 74 -4.44 14.62 10.59
C GLU A 74 -4.28 13.85 11.92
N LYS A 75 -5.35 13.74 12.72
CA LYS A 75 -5.36 12.93 13.95
C LYS A 75 -5.15 11.44 13.65
N ILE A 76 -5.67 10.95 12.52
CA ILE A 76 -5.52 9.57 12.06
C ILE A 76 -4.11 9.30 11.53
N ASN A 77 -3.50 10.27 10.85
CA ASN A 77 -2.10 10.17 10.41
C ASN A 77 -1.09 10.24 11.57
N LEU A 78 -1.48 10.83 12.71
CA LEU A 78 -0.72 10.81 13.96
C LEU A 78 -0.87 9.48 14.72
N LEU A 79 -2.06 8.88 14.77
CA LEU A 79 -2.31 7.57 15.37
C LEU A 79 -1.57 6.42 14.65
N ASN A 80 -1.37 6.53 13.33
CA ASN A 80 -0.64 5.55 12.54
C ASN A 80 0.88 5.54 12.75
N LYS A 81 1.45 6.48 13.53
CA LYS A 81 2.90 6.51 13.82
C LYS A 81 3.34 5.65 15.00
N GLU A 82 2.42 5.12 15.80
CA GLU A 82 2.77 4.35 17.01
C GLU A 82 1.94 3.08 17.14
N SER A 83 2.37 2.01 16.47
CA SER A 83 2.34 0.66 17.05
C SER A 83 3.14 -0.33 16.19
N LYS A 84 4.15 -0.96 16.79
CA LYS A 84 4.76 -2.19 16.24
C LYS A 84 3.82 -3.35 16.50
N GLN A 85 2.72 -3.44 15.77
CA GLN A 85 1.85 -4.61 15.79
C GLN A 85 2.51 -5.78 15.03
N SER A 86 2.42 -6.96 15.61
CA SER A 86 2.87 -8.21 14.99
C SER A 86 2.05 -8.54 13.74
N PHE A 87 2.60 -9.37 12.85
CA PHE A 87 1.93 -9.77 11.61
C PHE A 87 0.59 -10.49 11.86
N SER A 88 0.46 -11.24 12.98
CA SER A 88 -0.78 -11.92 13.36
C SER A 88 -1.87 -10.94 13.82
N GLU A 89 -1.52 -9.91 14.58
CA GLU A 89 -2.46 -8.89 15.07
C GLU A 89 -3.02 -8.04 13.91
N LYS A 90 -2.18 -7.69 12.93
CA LYS A 90 -2.64 -6.97 11.73
C LYS A 90 -3.64 -7.79 10.92
N ASN A 91 -3.39 -9.08 10.74
CA ASN A 91 -4.31 -9.96 10.03
C ASN A 91 -5.63 -10.13 10.80
N PHE A 92 -5.57 -10.22 12.13
CA PHE A 92 -6.77 -10.30 12.96
C PHE A 92 -7.63 -9.04 12.87
N GLN A 93 -7.02 -7.85 12.93
CA GLN A 93 -7.73 -6.58 12.76
C GLN A 93 -8.37 -6.45 11.38
N ILE A 94 -7.67 -6.88 10.32
CA ILE A 94 -8.25 -6.90 8.97
C ILE A 94 -9.47 -7.84 8.92
N ILE A 95 -9.39 -9.02 9.54
CA ILE A 95 -10.52 -9.97 9.59
C ILE A 95 -11.70 -9.36 10.36
N GLU A 96 -11.46 -8.73 11.51
CA GLU A 96 -12.52 -8.07 12.28
C GLU A 96 -13.15 -6.90 11.53
N ALA A 97 -12.34 -6.03 10.94
CA ALA A 97 -12.82 -4.91 10.12
C ALA A 97 -13.66 -5.39 8.93
N GLN A 98 -13.32 -6.53 8.33
CA GLN A 98 -14.12 -7.13 7.25
C GLN A 98 -15.52 -7.59 7.70
N LYS A 99 -15.72 -7.91 8.99
CA LYS A 99 -17.04 -8.26 9.55
C LYS A 99 -17.98 -7.06 9.58
N CYS A 100 -17.46 -5.83 9.63
CA CYS A 100 -18.26 -4.61 9.60
C CYS A 100 -18.75 -4.24 8.19
N LEU A 101 -18.24 -4.89 7.15
CA LEU A 101 -18.61 -4.61 5.77
C LEU A 101 -19.84 -5.42 5.34
N PRO A 102 -20.69 -4.85 4.46
CA PRO A 102 -21.85 -5.58 3.96
C PRO A 102 -21.44 -6.87 3.25
N TYR A 103 -22.27 -7.91 3.40
CA TYR A 103 -22.14 -9.10 2.60
C TYR A 103 -22.35 -8.75 1.13
N LEU A 104 -21.47 -9.28 0.27
CA LEU A 104 -21.53 -9.06 -1.16
C LEU A 104 -21.91 -10.37 -1.84
N GLU A 105 -23.12 -10.41 -2.39
CA GLU A 105 -23.56 -11.49 -3.28
C GLU A 105 -22.77 -11.49 -4.60
N LYS A 106 -23.06 -12.47 -5.48
CA LYS A 106 -22.35 -12.67 -6.77
C LYS A 106 -22.09 -11.35 -7.51
N TYR A 107 -20.80 -11.04 -7.74
CA TYR A 107 -20.31 -9.78 -8.31
C TYR A 107 -21.03 -9.27 -9.56
N PRO A 108 -21.37 -10.11 -10.57
CA PRO A 108 -21.98 -9.63 -11.81
C PRO A 108 -23.36 -8.98 -11.60
N LYS A 109 -24.07 -9.36 -10.53
CA LYS A 109 -25.37 -8.74 -10.19
C LYS A 109 -25.21 -7.36 -9.58
N VAL A 110 -24.18 -7.17 -8.75
CA VAL A 110 -23.95 -5.91 -8.02
C VAL A 110 -23.25 -4.88 -8.91
N PHE A 111 -22.36 -5.33 -9.79
CA PHE A 111 -21.56 -4.49 -10.68
C PHE A 111 -21.70 -4.94 -12.15
N PRO A 112 -22.88 -4.84 -12.77
CA PRO A 112 -23.15 -5.39 -14.11
C PRO A 112 -22.31 -4.76 -15.23
N ARG A 113 -21.73 -3.57 -14.99
CA ARG A 113 -20.90 -2.84 -15.96
C ARG A 113 -19.39 -2.96 -15.69
N VAL A 114 -19.00 -3.69 -14.65
CA VAL A 114 -17.61 -4.04 -14.37
C VAL A 114 -17.33 -5.39 -15.00
N SER A 115 -16.29 -5.48 -15.81
CA SER A 115 -15.92 -6.75 -16.44
C SER A 115 -15.58 -7.79 -15.37
N PHE A 116 -15.88 -9.06 -15.63
CA PHE A 116 -15.49 -10.15 -14.74
C PHE A 116 -13.97 -10.17 -14.49
N ALA A 117 -13.20 -9.90 -15.54
CA ALA A 117 -11.75 -9.81 -15.48
C ALA A 117 -11.28 -8.72 -14.49
N ALA A 118 -11.93 -7.54 -14.50
CA ALA A 118 -11.62 -6.47 -13.56
C ALA A 118 -12.03 -6.81 -12.12
N LEU A 119 -13.16 -7.50 -11.93
CA LEU A 119 -13.58 -7.98 -10.61
C LEU A 119 -12.55 -8.95 -10.01
N VAL A 120 -12.08 -9.90 -10.82
CA VAL A 120 -11.01 -10.84 -10.42
C VAL A 120 -9.71 -10.10 -10.13
N PHE A 121 -9.33 -9.14 -10.99
CA PHE A 121 -8.14 -8.32 -10.79
C PHE A 121 -8.19 -7.55 -9.47
N ILE A 122 -9.29 -6.85 -9.18
CA ILE A 122 -9.48 -6.10 -7.93
C ILE A 122 -9.38 -7.04 -6.73
N GLN A 123 -10.07 -8.18 -6.77
CA GLN A 123 -10.02 -9.17 -5.68
C GLN A 123 -8.59 -9.65 -5.41
N LYS A 124 -7.85 -10.01 -6.46
CA LYS A 124 -6.47 -10.50 -6.34
C LYS A 124 -5.48 -9.42 -5.91
N LYS A 125 -5.64 -8.20 -6.41
CA LYS A 125 -4.65 -7.13 -6.26
C LYS A 125 -4.88 -6.25 -5.04
N TYR A 126 -6.13 -5.90 -4.76
CA TYR A 126 -6.51 -4.94 -3.73
C TYR A 126 -7.33 -5.58 -2.59
N GLY A 127 -7.69 -6.85 -2.75
CA GLY A 127 -8.43 -7.61 -1.75
C GLY A 127 -9.94 -7.47 -1.91
N PHE A 128 -10.65 -8.55 -1.57
CA PHE A 128 -12.11 -8.65 -1.72
C PHE A 128 -12.90 -7.58 -0.97
N TRP A 129 -12.40 -7.11 0.17
CA TRP A 129 -13.06 -6.09 0.99
C TRP A 129 -13.27 -4.76 0.25
N THR A 130 -12.42 -4.43 -0.73
CA THR A 130 -12.57 -3.21 -1.54
C THR A 130 -13.82 -3.25 -2.41
N LEU A 131 -14.21 -4.43 -2.92
CA LEU A 131 -15.46 -4.64 -3.64
C LEU A 131 -16.67 -4.53 -2.71
N ARG A 132 -16.54 -4.99 -1.46
CA ARG A 132 -17.59 -4.79 -0.43
C ARG A 132 -17.79 -3.31 -0.14
N MET A 133 -16.71 -2.55 0.02
CA MET A 133 -16.78 -1.09 0.21
C MET A 133 -17.41 -0.39 -1.00
N LEU A 134 -17.00 -0.75 -2.22
CA LEU A 134 -17.58 -0.20 -3.45
C LEU A 134 -19.09 -0.44 -3.55
N SER A 135 -19.58 -1.54 -2.96
CA SER A 135 -21.01 -1.90 -2.97
C SER A 135 -21.90 -1.07 -2.03
N VAL A 136 -21.28 -0.26 -1.16
CA VAL A 136 -21.98 0.70 -0.29
C VAL A 136 -22.48 1.90 -1.09
N LEU A 137 -21.86 2.21 -2.23
CA LEU A 137 -22.25 3.35 -3.08
C LEU A 137 -23.69 3.20 -3.59
N GLU A 138 -24.44 4.31 -3.60
CA GLU A 138 -25.85 4.32 -4.01
C GLU A 138 -26.02 3.87 -5.47
N ASP A 139 -25.20 4.41 -6.37
CA ASP A 139 -25.26 4.14 -7.82
C ASP A 139 -24.34 2.97 -8.27
N LYS A 140 -24.18 1.94 -7.42
CA LYS A 140 -23.24 0.83 -7.67
C LYS A 140 -23.45 0.07 -8.99
N ASN A 141 -24.68 0.03 -9.49
CA ASN A 141 -25.01 -0.59 -10.78
C ASN A 141 -24.52 0.21 -12.00
N LYS A 142 -24.21 1.50 -11.84
CA LYS A 142 -23.67 2.39 -12.89
C LYS A 142 -22.13 2.41 -12.89
N ILE A 143 -21.48 1.72 -11.96
CA ILE A 143 -20.02 1.71 -11.85
C ILE A 143 -19.39 0.96 -13.03
N TYR A 144 -18.45 1.62 -13.70
CA TYR A 144 -17.69 1.06 -14.80
C TYR A 144 -16.32 0.54 -14.35
N THR A 145 -15.73 -0.33 -15.17
CA THR A 145 -14.45 -1.00 -14.91
C THR A 145 -13.33 -0.05 -14.45
N ASN A 146 -13.07 1.04 -15.18
CA ASN A 146 -11.97 1.96 -14.86
C ASN A 146 -12.20 2.67 -13.51
N PHE A 147 -13.45 3.03 -13.23
CA PHE A 147 -13.82 3.61 -11.95
C PHE A 147 -13.56 2.60 -10.82
N ALA A 148 -14.08 1.38 -10.94
CA ALA A 148 -13.94 0.35 -9.91
C ALA A 148 -12.48 0.03 -9.57
N ILE A 149 -11.62 -0.07 -10.58
CA ILE A 149 -10.18 -0.34 -10.39
C ILE A 149 -9.49 0.82 -9.65
N LYS A 150 -9.70 2.06 -10.10
CA LYS A 150 -9.12 3.25 -9.44
C LYS A 150 -9.60 3.37 -8.00
N PHE A 151 -10.90 3.15 -7.79
CA PHE A 151 -11.54 3.25 -6.49
C PHE A 151 -10.96 2.20 -5.52
N ALA A 152 -10.88 0.94 -5.95
CA ALA A 152 -10.31 -0.14 -5.17
C ALA A 152 -8.82 0.07 -4.85
N SER A 153 -8.06 0.60 -5.81
CA SER A 153 -6.65 0.92 -5.62
C SER A 153 -6.44 1.94 -4.50
N VAL A 154 -7.19 3.06 -4.52
CA VAL A 154 -7.10 4.10 -3.48
C VAL A 154 -7.54 3.56 -2.11
N LEU A 155 -8.63 2.78 -2.08
CA LEU A 155 -9.06 2.10 -0.85
C LEU A 155 -7.95 1.22 -0.29
N SER A 156 -7.31 0.40 -1.11
CA SER A 156 -6.30 -0.54 -0.63
C SER A 156 -4.96 0.07 -0.28
N THR A 157 -4.53 1.12 -0.99
CA THR A 157 -3.16 1.65 -0.89
C THR A 157 -3.06 2.88 0.00
N GLU A 158 -4.08 3.74 0.01
CA GLU A 158 -4.04 5.01 0.75
C GLU A 158 -4.90 4.97 2.01
N ILE A 159 -6.11 4.42 1.89
CA ILE A 159 -7.07 4.52 2.99
C ILE A 159 -6.91 3.32 3.92
N ASN A 160 -6.86 2.09 3.40
CA ASN A 160 -6.94 0.82 4.12
C ASN A 160 -8.32 0.56 4.78
N ILE A 161 -8.58 -0.71 5.11
CA ILE A 161 -9.87 -1.14 5.64
C ILE A 161 -10.15 -0.58 7.04
N GLN A 162 -9.14 -0.51 7.91
CA GLN A 162 -9.33 -0.08 9.29
C GLN A 162 -9.77 1.37 9.34
N ASN A 163 -9.11 2.26 8.59
CA ASN A 163 -9.52 3.66 8.48
C ASN A 163 -10.92 3.79 7.87
N CYS A 164 -11.32 2.92 6.93
CA CYS A 164 -12.69 2.92 6.41
C CYS A 164 -13.73 2.60 7.49
N ILE A 165 -13.38 1.76 8.46
CA ILE A 165 -14.25 1.43 9.60
C ILE A 165 -14.24 2.58 10.61
N ASP A 166 -13.07 3.04 11.03
CA ASP A 166 -12.91 4.07 12.06
C ASP A 166 -13.54 5.41 11.65
N LEU A 167 -13.47 5.75 10.37
CA LEU A 167 -14.10 6.95 9.80
C LEU A 167 -15.59 6.76 9.48
N GLY A 168 -16.14 5.55 9.66
CA GLY A 168 -17.53 5.26 9.34
C GLY A 168 -17.86 5.30 7.85
N LEU A 169 -16.87 5.19 6.96
CA LEU A 169 -17.08 5.28 5.49
C LEU A 169 -18.01 4.18 4.98
N HIS A 170 -17.93 2.98 5.56
CA HIS A 170 -18.79 1.84 5.24
C HIS A 170 -20.28 2.08 5.55
N LYS A 171 -20.61 3.13 6.32
CA LYS A 171 -21.99 3.54 6.65
C LYS A 171 -22.41 4.84 5.95
N ASN A 172 -21.49 5.51 5.24
CA ASN A 172 -21.74 6.80 4.60
C ASN A 172 -21.26 6.78 3.14
N PRO A 173 -22.15 6.39 2.20
CA PRO A 173 -21.81 6.26 0.78
C PRO A 173 -21.26 7.54 0.16
N GLU A 174 -21.84 8.69 0.51
CA GLU A 174 -21.44 9.99 -0.04
C GLU A 174 -20.05 10.39 0.45
N LEU A 175 -19.76 10.21 1.75
CA LEU A 175 -18.45 10.49 2.32
C LEU A 175 -17.38 9.55 1.77
N LEU A 176 -17.71 8.26 1.59
CA LEU A 176 -16.83 7.29 0.95
C LEU A 176 -16.45 7.74 -0.47
N TYR A 177 -17.45 8.12 -1.27
CA TYR A 177 -17.23 8.61 -2.63
C TYR A 177 -16.33 9.85 -2.64
N LYS A 178 -16.67 10.89 -1.85
CA LYS A 178 -15.88 12.12 -1.76
C LYS A 178 -14.44 11.84 -1.33
N THR A 179 -14.26 11.03 -0.28
CA THR A 179 -12.93 10.70 0.27
C THR A 179 -12.04 10.02 -0.77
N VAL A 180 -12.58 9.10 -1.55
CA VAL A 180 -11.81 8.36 -2.55
C VAL A 180 -11.54 9.20 -3.79
N VAL A 181 -12.55 9.88 -4.33
CA VAL A 181 -12.42 10.65 -5.58
C VAL A 181 -11.58 11.91 -5.39
N SER A 182 -11.59 12.52 -4.20
CA SER A 182 -10.72 13.64 -3.85
C SER A 182 -9.28 13.23 -3.51
N ASN A 183 -8.98 11.93 -3.46
CA ASN A 183 -7.61 11.47 -3.22
C ASN A 183 -6.74 11.75 -4.46
N PRO A 184 -5.55 12.38 -4.32
CA PRO A 184 -4.67 12.67 -5.47
C PRO A 184 -4.32 11.43 -6.30
N LYS A 185 -4.15 10.26 -5.67
CA LYS A 185 -3.84 9.01 -6.38
C LYS A 185 -5.00 8.50 -7.24
N TYR A 186 -6.24 8.86 -6.90
CA TYR A 186 -7.39 8.53 -7.73
C TYR A 186 -7.29 9.17 -9.14
N ILE A 187 -6.78 10.40 -9.17
CA ILE A 187 -6.57 11.18 -10.40
C ILE A 187 -5.33 10.67 -11.13
N GLU A 188 -4.25 10.38 -10.39
CA GLU A 188 -2.95 9.96 -10.95
C GLU A 188 -2.88 8.51 -11.45
N ASN A 189 -3.81 7.63 -11.07
CA ASN A 189 -3.80 6.19 -11.38
C ASN A 189 -4.03 5.85 -12.88
N LYS A 190 -3.11 6.30 -13.74
CA LYS A 190 -3.02 6.00 -15.17
C LYS A 190 -2.32 4.66 -15.43
N SER A 191 -1.28 4.34 -14.66
CA SER A 191 -0.42 3.17 -14.88
C SER A 191 -1.06 1.82 -14.52
N GLU A 192 -1.97 1.78 -13.54
CA GLU A 192 -2.64 0.52 -13.17
C GLU A 192 -3.70 0.12 -14.20
N ILE A 193 -4.34 1.10 -14.84
CA ILE A 193 -5.26 0.86 -15.94
C ILE A 193 -4.50 0.31 -17.15
N GLU A 194 -3.33 0.86 -17.45
CA GLU A 194 -2.44 0.36 -18.52
C GLU A 194 -2.02 -1.09 -18.26
N LYS A 195 -1.62 -1.43 -17.03
CA LYS A 195 -1.32 -2.82 -16.63
C LYS A 195 -2.52 -3.76 -16.72
N TYR A 196 -3.73 -3.29 -16.40
CA TYR A 196 -4.95 -4.07 -16.59
C TYR A 196 -5.23 -4.33 -18.08
N HIS A 197 -5.05 -3.33 -18.94
CA HIS A 197 -5.20 -3.50 -20.38
C HIS A 197 -4.18 -4.49 -20.94
N GLU A 198 -2.94 -4.43 -20.47
CA GLU A 198 -1.89 -5.37 -20.81
C GLU A 198 -2.21 -6.79 -20.34
N TRP A 199 -2.66 -6.96 -19.09
CA TRP A 199 -3.10 -8.26 -18.58
C TRP A 199 -4.28 -8.83 -19.37
N LYS A 200 -5.29 -8.01 -19.70
CA LYS A 200 -6.44 -8.43 -20.52
C LYS A 200 -6.03 -8.83 -21.93
N LYS A 201 -5.06 -8.10 -22.51
CA LYS A 201 -4.48 -8.42 -23.81
C LYS A 201 -3.79 -9.79 -23.76
N ASN A 202 -2.99 -10.04 -22.72
CA ASN A 202 -2.31 -11.32 -22.54
C ASN A 202 -3.30 -12.48 -22.30
N GLU A 203 -4.35 -12.28 -21.49
CA GLU A 203 -5.38 -13.29 -21.26
C GLU A 203 -6.14 -13.65 -22.56
N TYR A 204 -6.45 -12.65 -23.39
CA TYR A 204 -7.06 -12.89 -24.70
C TYR A 204 -6.17 -13.73 -25.62
N PHE A 205 -4.86 -13.46 -25.66
CA PHE A 205 -3.92 -14.23 -26.48
C PHE A 205 -3.75 -15.66 -25.99
N GLU A 206 -3.72 -15.89 -24.68
CA GLU A 206 -3.61 -17.24 -24.13
C GLU A 206 -4.89 -18.06 -24.41
N ARG A 207 -6.08 -17.49 -24.22
CA ARG A 207 -7.34 -18.19 -24.57
C ARG A 207 -7.48 -18.48 -26.06
N LYS A 208 -6.97 -17.58 -26.92
CA LYS A 208 -6.97 -17.81 -28.36
C LYS A 208 -6.04 -18.98 -28.74
N LYS A 209 -4.85 -19.06 -28.15
CA LYS A 209 -3.94 -20.21 -28.33
C LYS A 209 -4.58 -21.51 -27.85
N GLU A 210 -5.29 -21.50 -26.73
CA GLU A 210 -5.98 -22.69 -26.21
C GLU A 210 -7.08 -23.19 -27.17
N MET A 211 -7.86 -22.29 -27.79
CA MET A 211 -8.85 -22.68 -28.81
C MET A 211 -8.23 -23.13 -30.12
N ASP A 212 -7.16 -22.45 -30.57
CA ASP A 212 -6.45 -22.83 -31.79
C ASP A 212 -5.76 -24.21 -31.64
N GLN A 213 -5.33 -24.57 -30.43
CA GLN A 213 -4.79 -25.88 -30.09
C GLN A 213 -5.88 -26.97 -30.09
N GLN A 214 -7.04 -26.69 -29.48
CA GLN A 214 -8.18 -27.63 -29.44
C GLN A 214 -8.73 -27.95 -30.84
N ASN A 215 -8.78 -26.98 -31.75
CA ASN A 215 -9.21 -27.19 -33.14
C ASN A 215 -8.18 -27.95 -34.01
N TYR A 216 -6.95 -28.13 -33.53
CA TYR A 216 -5.90 -28.86 -34.24
C TYR A 216 -5.82 -30.34 -33.82
N ASP A 217 -6.35 -30.66 -32.64
CA ASP A 217 -6.37 -32.00 -32.04
C ASP A 217 -7.72 -32.73 -32.27
N GLU A 218 -8.72 -32.07 -32.86
CA GLU A 218 -9.98 -32.64 -33.40
C GLU A 218 -9.88 -32.93 -34.91
#